data_AF-A0A3P7NTT4-F1
#
_entry.id   AF-A0A3P7NTT4-F1
#
_cell.length_a   1.000
_cell.length_b   1.000
_cell.length_c   1.000
_cell.angle_alpha   90.00
_cell.angle_beta   90.00
_cell.angle_gamma   90.00
#
_symmetry.space_group_name_H-M   'P 1'
#
loop_
_entity.id
_entity.type
_entity.pdbx_description
1 polymer ?
#
loop_
_entity_poly.entity_id
_entity_poly.type
_entity_poly.pdbx_seq_one_letter_code
_entity_poly.pdbx_strand_id
1 'polypeptide(L)'
;MYGLIKLCTRRAVAEEVWERHKKRNDSIIVDLFYGLLRLTIVCPVCSYTFRAFDPFASLSLPLDVVLINALIWSSNDEFQRIWCTIYVPPRCSLENLLSYFNLARQPNDGCQYAIIKRDGLYLRILEPKDTLNFLKQGNILMAFEVPFVQGSTNTVTSNSKNGSVSDTFEILCDGILTVINSHLSNAGVKEQAIVAEYCSVPQIRVPSAFSYLTHTDELHQKLDLDLCFQLFTTKETFSTQSPWNCKKCKEPRQASKKLEIWRLPEVLIIHLKRFRTMFPMEKINKFVGFPEE
;
A
#
# COMPACT_ATOMS: atom_id res chain seq x y z
N MET A 1 -45.12 18.28 1.39
CA MET A 1 -44.36 19.52 1.64
C MET A 1 -42.94 19.10 2.03
N TYR A 2 -41.98 19.49 1.22
CA TYR A 2 -40.62 18.95 1.14
C TYR A 2 -39.84 19.09 2.46
N GLY A 3 -39.47 17.96 3.09
CA GLY A 3 -38.68 17.92 4.31
C GLY A 3 -37.26 17.42 4.05
N LEU A 4 -36.39 18.34 3.62
CA LEU A 4 -34.93 18.35 3.75
C LEU A 4 -34.25 16.96 3.88
N ILE A 5 -33.73 16.45 2.76
CA ILE A 5 -32.63 15.50 2.76
C ILE A 5 -31.44 16.20 3.42
N LYS A 6 -31.26 16.00 4.74
CA LYS A 6 -30.05 16.39 5.46
C LYS A 6 -28.89 15.71 4.71
N LEU A 7 -28.10 16.49 3.99
CA LEU A 7 -26.77 16.09 3.54
C LEU A 7 -25.96 15.82 4.81
N CYS A 8 -26.10 14.62 5.36
CA CYS A 8 -25.49 14.23 6.62
C CYS A 8 -23.99 14.09 6.37
N THR A 9 -23.24 15.11 6.77
CA THR A 9 -21.78 15.11 6.64
C THR A 9 -21.19 13.98 7.49
N ARG A 10 -20.01 13.47 7.10
CA ARG A 10 -19.34 12.40 7.87
C ARG A 10 -19.15 12.78 9.34
N ARG A 11 -18.92 14.08 9.61
CA ARG A 11 -18.82 14.64 10.95
C ARG A 11 -20.12 14.56 11.73
N ALA A 12 -21.26 14.89 11.11
CA ALA A 12 -22.56 14.80 11.77
C ALA A 12 -22.91 13.35 12.17
N VAL A 13 -22.64 12.38 11.30
CA VAL A 13 -22.87 10.95 11.60
C VAL A 13 -21.97 10.48 12.74
N ALA A 14 -20.68 10.84 12.71
CA ALA A 14 -19.73 10.48 13.77
C ALA A 14 -20.15 11.05 15.13
N GLU A 15 -20.59 12.31 15.16
CA GLU A 15 -21.05 12.95 16.39
C GLU A 15 -22.33 12.29 16.93
N GLU A 16 -23.29 11.97 16.06
CA GLU A 16 -24.50 11.26 16.47
C GLU A 16 -24.19 9.88 17.07
N VAL A 17 -23.23 9.15 16.50
CA VAL A 17 -22.77 7.86 17.04
C VAL A 17 -22.11 8.06 18.41
N TRP A 18 -21.25 9.07 18.55
CA TRP A 18 -20.59 9.38 19.81
C TRP A 18 -21.58 9.74 20.92
N GLU A 19 -22.51 10.65 20.63
CA GLU A 19 -23.58 11.06 21.56
C GLU A 19 -24.45 9.87 21.97
N ARG A 20 -24.79 8.99 21.02
CA ARG A 20 -25.53 7.76 21.33
C ARG A 20 -24.73 6.82 22.22
N HIS A 21 -23.41 6.74 22.04
CA HIS A 21 -22.54 5.93 22.89
C HIS A 21 -22.49 6.50 24.32
N LYS A 22 -22.28 7.82 24.48
CA LYS A 22 -22.26 8.51 25.77
C LYS A 22 -23.57 8.37 26.55
N LYS A 23 -24.72 8.44 25.88
CA LYS A 23 -26.05 8.23 26.52
C LYS A 23 -26.21 6.87 27.21
N ARG A 24 -25.42 5.87 26.82
CA ARG A 24 -25.46 4.51 27.38
C ARG A 24 -24.25 4.21 28.26
N ASN A 25 -23.13 4.91 28.03
CA ASN A 25 -21.85 4.68 28.67
C ASN A 25 -21.27 6.05 29.03
N ASP A 26 -21.48 6.49 30.27
CA ASP A 26 -20.96 7.76 30.78
C ASP A 26 -20.15 7.48 32.04
N SER A 27 -18.83 7.48 31.89
CA SER A 27 -17.90 7.14 32.96
C SER A 27 -16.52 7.69 32.65
N ILE A 28 -15.67 7.81 33.67
CA ILE A 28 -14.27 8.22 33.52
C ILE A 28 -13.49 7.34 32.54
N ILE A 29 -13.86 6.05 32.41
CA ILE A 29 -13.23 5.15 31.45
C ILE A 29 -13.52 5.57 30.01
N VAL A 30 -14.76 6.00 29.74
CA VAL A 30 -15.16 6.51 28.41
C VAL A 30 -14.47 7.83 28.13
N ASP A 31 -14.40 8.73 29.11
CA ASP A 31 -13.77 10.03 28.91
C ASP A 31 -12.25 9.91 28.65
N LEU A 32 -11.55 9.02 29.37
CA LEU A 32 -10.11 8.85 29.23
C LEU A 32 -9.69 7.97 28.05
N PHE A 33 -10.32 6.80 27.86
CA PHE A 33 -9.78 5.73 27.00
C PHE A 33 -10.53 5.55 25.68
N TYR A 34 -11.73 6.13 25.51
CA TYR A 34 -12.52 5.88 24.31
C TYR A 34 -12.23 6.88 23.19
N GLY A 35 -11.82 6.35 22.04
CA GLY A 35 -11.77 7.07 20.77
C GLY A 35 -12.89 6.61 19.82
N LEU A 36 -12.80 7.02 18.55
CA LEU A 36 -13.72 6.60 17.50
C LEU A 36 -12.94 6.13 16.26
N LEU A 37 -13.24 4.93 15.76
CA LEU A 37 -12.77 4.45 14.46
C LEU A 37 -13.80 4.78 13.37
N ARG A 38 -13.32 4.97 12.15
CA ARG A 38 -14.12 4.97 10.92
C ARG A 38 -13.84 3.69 10.14
N LEU A 39 -14.88 2.90 9.93
CA LEU A 39 -14.86 1.72 9.06
C LEU A 39 -15.43 2.09 7.70
N THR A 40 -14.67 1.86 6.63
CA THR A 40 -15.15 1.99 5.24
C THR A 40 -15.07 0.63 4.55
N ILE A 41 -16.19 0.17 3.98
CA ILE A 41 -16.25 -1.05 3.18
C ILE A 41 -16.77 -0.73 1.78
N VAL A 42 -16.05 -1.13 0.73
CA VAL A 42 -16.44 -0.87 -0.66
C VAL A 42 -16.62 -2.18 -1.43
N CYS A 43 -17.81 -2.38 -1.97
CA CYS A 43 -18.14 -3.51 -2.84
C CYS A 43 -17.46 -3.37 -4.21
N PRO A 44 -16.70 -4.37 -4.70
CA PRO A 44 -16.10 -4.33 -6.06
C PRO A 44 -17.15 -4.52 -7.16
N VAL A 45 -18.29 -5.12 -6.79
CA VAL A 45 -19.56 -5.28 -7.48
C VAL A 45 -20.18 -4.00 -8.08
N CYS A 46 -20.92 -3.36 -7.19
CA CYS A 46 -21.82 -2.26 -7.45
C CYS A 46 -21.30 -0.94 -6.88
N SER A 47 -20.04 -0.90 -6.44
CA SER A 47 -19.37 0.25 -5.80
C SER A 47 -20.09 0.80 -4.57
N TYR A 48 -21.02 0.04 -3.98
CA TYR A 48 -21.68 0.41 -2.75
C TYR A 48 -20.65 0.58 -1.64
N THR A 49 -20.65 1.76 -1.02
CA THR A 49 -19.77 2.10 0.09
C THR A 49 -20.56 2.12 1.40
N PHE A 50 -20.27 1.16 2.26
CA PHE A 50 -20.73 1.15 3.65
C PHE A 50 -19.74 1.92 4.52
N ARG A 51 -20.27 2.77 5.41
CA ARG A 51 -19.47 3.51 6.40
C ARG A 51 -20.10 3.33 7.77
N ALA A 52 -19.27 3.07 8.77
CA ALA A 52 -19.66 3.00 10.16
C ALA A 52 -18.62 3.71 11.04
N PHE A 53 -19.05 4.11 12.23
CA PHE A 53 -18.19 4.63 13.26
C PHE A 53 -18.36 3.76 14.50
N ASP A 54 -17.24 3.37 15.10
CA ASP A 54 -17.23 2.41 16.20
C ASP A 54 -16.34 2.95 17.33
N PRO A 55 -16.87 3.13 18.55
CA PRO A 55 -16.06 3.51 19.71
C PRO A 55 -15.04 2.42 20.04
N PHE A 56 -13.83 2.80 20.44
CA PHE A 56 -12.78 1.85 20.83
C PHE A 56 -12.10 2.31 22.12
N ALA A 57 -11.80 1.37 23.02
CA ALA A 57 -11.04 1.62 24.25
C ALA A 57 -9.53 1.34 24.10
N SER A 58 -9.16 0.54 23.09
CA SER A 58 -7.78 0.19 22.78
C SER A 58 -7.64 -0.15 21.30
N LEU A 59 -6.42 0.01 20.77
CA LEU A 59 -6.09 -0.41 19.40
C LEU A 59 -5.26 -1.68 19.44
N SER A 60 -5.75 -2.72 18.76
CA SER A 60 -5.02 -3.98 18.61
C SER A 60 -4.28 -4.01 17.27
N LEU A 61 -3.03 -3.55 17.26
CA LEU A 61 -2.22 -3.40 16.05
C LEU A 61 -1.70 -4.76 15.55
N PRO A 62 -1.78 -5.03 14.23
CA PRO A 62 -1.31 -6.28 13.64
C PRO A 62 0.23 -6.34 13.62
N LEU A 63 0.77 -7.55 13.83
CA LEU A 63 2.20 -7.86 13.67
C LEU A 63 2.45 -9.02 12.69
N ASP A 64 1.43 -9.48 12.00
CA ASP A 64 1.55 -10.59 11.06
C ASP A 64 2.13 -10.09 9.73
N VAL A 65 3.46 -10.01 9.69
CA VAL A 65 4.24 -9.54 8.55
C VAL A 65 5.31 -10.55 8.15
N VAL A 66 5.61 -10.57 6.87
CA VAL A 66 6.76 -11.28 6.28
C VAL A 66 7.79 -10.27 5.81
N LEU A 67 9.05 -10.69 5.78
CA LEU A 67 10.12 -9.91 5.19
C LEU A 67 10.21 -10.23 3.70
N ILE A 68 10.34 -9.19 2.89
CA ILE A 68 10.63 -9.32 1.46
C ILE A 68 11.86 -8.48 1.12
N ASN A 69 12.57 -8.91 0.09
CA ASN A 69 13.70 -8.18 -0.46
C ASN A 69 13.32 -7.53 -1.78
N ALA A 70 13.77 -6.30 -1.96
CA ALA A 70 13.61 -5.54 -3.18
C ALA A 70 14.90 -4.81 -3.51
N LEU A 71 15.25 -4.79 -4.78
CA LEU A 71 16.37 -4.00 -5.27
C LEU A 71 15.84 -2.67 -5.83
N ILE A 72 16.17 -1.58 -5.16
CA ILE A 72 15.81 -0.22 -5.58
C ILE A 72 16.86 0.29 -6.55
N TRP A 73 16.43 0.81 -7.69
CA TRP A 73 17.26 1.46 -8.69
C TRP A 73 16.96 2.95 -8.67
N SER A 74 17.91 3.73 -8.16
CA SER A 74 17.73 5.18 -8.07
C SER A 74 17.95 5.86 -9.42
N SER A 75 17.22 6.94 -9.68
CA SER A 75 17.43 7.83 -10.83
C SER A 75 18.48 8.91 -10.57
N ASN A 76 19.12 8.91 -9.40
CA ASN A 76 20.13 9.92 -9.05
C ASN A 76 21.45 9.73 -9.80
N ASP A 77 22.25 10.80 -9.83
CA ASP A 77 23.58 10.83 -10.45
C ASP A 77 24.59 9.88 -9.78
N GLU A 78 24.30 9.44 -8.55
CA GLU A 78 25.13 8.46 -7.83
C GLU A 78 24.89 7.02 -8.29
N PHE A 79 23.81 6.76 -9.05
CA PHE A 79 23.43 5.44 -9.56
C PHE A 79 23.44 4.35 -8.49
N GLN A 80 22.96 4.68 -7.30
CA GLN A 80 22.90 3.74 -6.19
C GLN A 80 21.86 2.64 -6.48
N ARG A 81 22.24 1.40 -6.18
CA ARG A 81 21.36 0.24 -6.19
C ARG A 81 21.20 -0.24 -4.76
N ILE A 82 20.02 -0.07 -4.18
CA ILE A 82 19.83 -0.26 -2.73
C ILE A 82 19.10 -1.59 -2.53
N TRP A 83 19.72 -2.51 -1.79
CA TRP A 83 19.08 -3.72 -1.33
C TRP A 83 18.18 -3.41 -0.14
N CYS A 84 16.88 -3.40 -0.36
CA CYS A 84 15.88 -2.99 0.62
C CYS A 84 15.12 -4.21 1.15
N THR A 85 15.19 -4.42 2.46
CA THR A 85 14.44 -5.44 3.18
C THR A 85 13.30 -4.79 3.95
N ILE A 86 12.05 -5.07 3.56
CA ILE A 86 10.84 -4.45 4.13
C ILE A 86 9.87 -5.47 4.71
N TYR A 87 9.05 -5.01 5.66
CA TYR A 87 7.96 -5.77 6.25
C TYR A 87 6.65 -5.52 5.48
N VAL A 88 5.99 -6.59 5.06
CA VAL A 88 4.70 -6.50 4.37
C VAL A 88 3.73 -7.55 4.90
N PRO A 89 2.41 -7.33 4.82
CA PRO A 89 1.44 -8.39 5.03
C PRO A 89 1.67 -9.56 4.05
N PRO A 90 1.43 -10.82 4.46
CA PRO A 90 1.59 -11.98 3.58
C PRO A 90 0.79 -11.90 2.26
N ARG A 91 -0.32 -11.17 2.29
CA ARG A 91 -1.16 -10.84 1.13
C ARG A 91 -1.23 -9.34 1.02
N CYS A 92 -0.69 -8.79 -0.06
CA CYS A 92 -0.60 -7.35 -0.26
C CYS A 92 -0.98 -7.00 -1.70
N SER A 93 -1.82 -5.98 -1.88
CA SER A 93 -2.00 -5.36 -3.19
C SER A 93 -0.77 -4.52 -3.55
N LEU A 94 -0.58 -4.22 -4.83
CA LEU A 94 0.49 -3.33 -5.27
C LEU A 94 0.37 -1.91 -4.65
N GLU A 95 -0.84 -1.35 -4.61
CA GLU A 95 -1.12 -0.04 -3.99
C GLU A 95 -0.63 0.00 -2.53
N ASN A 96 -0.91 -1.05 -1.76
CA ASN A 96 -0.47 -1.13 -0.38
C ASN A 96 1.05 -1.38 -0.29
N LEU A 97 1.60 -2.19 -1.20
CA LEU A 97 3.04 -2.49 -1.24
C LEU A 97 3.84 -1.20 -1.34
N LEU A 98 3.47 -0.32 -2.28
CA LEU A 98 4.10 0.99 -2.47
C LEU A 98 4.08 1.82 -1.17
N SER A 99 3.01 1.76 -0.39
CA SER A 99 2.95 2.47 0.89
C SER A 99 3.99 1.97 1.91
N TYR A 100 4.30 0.67 1.92
CA TYR A 100 5.34 0.11 2.79
C TYR A 100 6.75 0.45 2.29
N PHE A 101 6.96 0.50 0.98
CA PHE A 101 8.22 1.01 0.39
C PHE A 101 8.46 2.47 0.79
N ASN A 102 7.48 3.34 0.56
CA ASN A 102 7.58 4.77 0.90
C ASN A 102 7.84 4.99 2.39
N LEU A 103 7.32 4.11 3.26
CA LEU A 103 7.61 4.16 4.69
C LEU A 103 9.06 3.77 5.00
N ALA A 104 9.64 2.81 4.26
CA ALA A 104 11.04 2.42 4.43
C ALA A 104 12.01 3.49 3.90
N ARG A 105 11.72 4.04 2.72
CA ARG A 105 12.44 5.16 2.10
C ARG A 105 11.54 5.83 1.09
N GLN A 106 11.43 7.16 1.16
CA GLN A 106 10.74 7.92 0.12
C GLN A 106 11.58 7.90 -1.16
N PRO A 107 10.94 7.87 -2.34
CA PRO A 107 11.66 8.09 -3.59
C PRO A 107 12.28 9.50 -3.59
N ASN A 108 13.29 9.70 -4.44
CA ASN A 108 13.88 11.04 -4.63
C ASN A 108 12.83 12.07 -5.06
N ASP A 109 13.10 13.35 -4.80
CA ASP A 109 12.20 14.44 -5.14
C ASP A 109 11.75 14.39 -6.60
N GLY A 110 10.44 14.52 -6.81
CA GLY A 110 9.83 14.43 -8.14
C GLY A 110 9.78 13.01 -8.73
N CYS A 111 10.13 11.96 -7.99
CA CYS A 111 10.04 10.57 -8.43
C CYS A 111 8.93 9.78 -7.71
N GLN A 112 8.55 8.66 -8.31
CA GLN A 112 7.71 7.62 -7.73
C GLN A 112 8.33 6.24 -7.96
N TYR A 113 7.90 5.24 -7.19
CA TYR A 113 8.33 3.86 -7.43
C TYR A 113 7.47 3.17 -8.49
N ALA A 114 8.14 2.55 -9.45
CA ALA A 114 7.56 1.52 -10.32
C ALA A 114 8.05 0.14 -9.87
N ILE A 115 7.14 -0.76 -9.50
CA ILE A 115 7.50 -2.13 -9.09
C ILE A 115 7.46 -3.06 -10.28
N ILE A 116 8.51 -3.85 -10.43
CA ILE A 116 8.74 -4.74 -11.56
C ILE A 116 9.06 -6.13 -11.03
N LYS A 117 8.47 -7.13 -11.68
CA LYS A 117 8.83 -8.53 -11.50
C LYS A 117 9.76 -8.96 -12.62
N ARG A 118 10.86 -9.60 -12.23
CA ARG A 118 11.81 -10.20 -13.16
C ARG A 118 11.45 -11.66 -13.47
N ASP A 119 11.57 -12.02 -14.74
CA ASP A 119 11.52 -13.39 -15.23
C ASP A 119 12.64 -13.59 -16.27
N GLY A 120 13.76 -14.19 -15.84
CA GLY A 120 14.96 -14.31 -16.67
C GLY A 120 15.53 -12.96 -17.11
N LEU A 121 15.49 -12.69 -18.42
CA LEU A 121 15.93 -11.44 -19.05
C LEU A 121 14.78 -10.49 -19.35
N TYR A 122 13.58 -10.79 -18.88
CA TYR A 122 12.39 -9.98 -19.11
C TYR A 122 11.90 -9.39 -17.80
N LEU A 123 11.50 -8.13 -17.87
CA LEU A 123 10.99 -7.33 -16.78
C LEU A 123 9.54 -6.97 -17.09
N ARG A 124 8.64 -7.35 -16.18
CA ARG A 124 7.22 -7.04 -16.25
C ARG A 124 6.85 -6.03 -15.18
N ILE A 125 6.32 -4.90 -15.60
CA ILE A 125 5.76 -3.88 -14.70
C ILE A 125 4.50 -4.45 -14.05
N LEU A 126 4.39 -4.28 -12.73
CA LEU A 126 3.19 -4.69 -11.99
C LEU A 126 2.11 -3.62 -12.12
N GLU A 127 0.87 -4.07 -12.32
CA GLU A 127 -0.30 -3.20 -12.37
C GLU A 127 -1.02 -3.14 -11.01
N PRO A 128 -1.81 -2.09 -10.72
CA PRO A 128 -2.52 -1.95 -9.45
C PRO A 128 -3.45 -3.13 -9.10
N LYS A 129 -3.94 -3.86 -10.11
CA LYS A 129 -4.81 -5.04 -9.94
C LYS A 129 -4.04 -6.31 -9.61
N ASP A 130 -2.72 -6.31 -9.77
CA ASP A 130 -1.90 -7.47 -9.44
C ASP A 130 -1.92 -7.70 -7.93
N THR A 131 -2.24 -8.93 -7.55
CA THR A 131 -2.20 -9.37 -6.15
C THR A 131 -0.92 -10.15 -5.92
N LEU A 132 -0.12 -9.70 -4.95
CA LEU A 132 1.15 -10.32 -4.61
C LEU A 132 0.97 -11.25 -3.41
N ASN A 133 1.46 -12.48 -3.55
CA ASN A 133 1.47 -13.47 -2.49
C ASN A 133 2.93 -13.77 -2.11
N PHE A 134 3.35 -13.25 -0.97
CA PHE A 134 4.72 -13.35 -0.48
C PHE A 134 4.98 -14.62 0.33
N LEU A 135 3.99 -15.51 0.47
CA LEU A 135 4.16 -16.81 1.11
C LEU A 135 4.97 -17.81 0.26
N LYS A 136 5.17 -17.54 -1.03
CA LYS A 136 6.02 -18.35 -1.92
C LYS A 136 7.39 -17.69 -2.05
N GLN A 137 8.44 -18.35 -1.56
CA GLN A 137 9.83 -17.89 -1.71
C GLN A 137 10.27 -17.84 -3.18
N GLY A 138 11.19 -16.91 -3.51
CA GLY A 138 12.09 -17.08 -4.65
C GLY A 138 12.38 -15.86 -5.52
N ASN A 139 11.57 -14.80 -5.50
CA ASN A 139 11.78 -13.65 -6.40
C ASN A 139 12.01 -12.35 -5.63
N ILE A 140 13.12 -11.68 -5.94
CA ILE A 140 13.43 -10.31 -5.50
C ILE A 140 12.58 -9.36 -6.34
N LEU A 141 11.88 -8.43 -5.69
CA LEU A 141 11.19 -7.36 -6.42
C LEU A 141 12.20 -6.33 -6.91
N MET A 142 11.93 -5.71 -8.05
CA MET A 142 12.72 -4.55 -8.50
C MET A 142 11.86 -3.31 -8.38
N ALA A 143 12.40 -2.26 -7.76
CA ALA A 143 11.71 -0.98 -7.60
C ALA A 143 12.53 0.10 -8.31
N PHE A 144 11.96 0.76 -9.31
CA PHE A 144 12.64 1.81 -10.06
C PHE A 144 12.10 3.17 -9.65
N GLU A 145 12.99 4.12 -9.37
CA GLU A 145 12.62 5.51 -9.16
C GLU A 145 12.46 6.20 -10.52
N VAL A 146 11.23 6.53 -10.86
CA VAL A 146 10.91 7.14 -12.15
C VAL A 146 10.26 8.50 -11.94
N PRO A 147 10.51 9.48 -12.82
CA PRO A 147 9.89 10.79 -12.72
C PRO A 147 8.36 10.69 -12.59
N PHE A 148 7.80 11.51 -11.70
CA PHE A 148 6.38 11.57 -11.47
C PHE A 148 5.69 12.20 -12.69
N VAL A 149 4.78 11.45 -13.30
CA VAL A 149 3.98 11.92 -14.44
C VAL A 149 2.65 12.45 -13.91
N GLN A 150 2.42 13.76 -13.98
CA GLN A 150 1.13 14.33 -13.59
C GLN A 150 0.05 13.95 -14.62
N GLY A 151 -0.84 13.02 -14.22
CA GLY A 151 -2.07 12.70 -14.93
C GLY A 151 -3.28 12.74 -13.99
N SER A 152 -4.05 13.83 -14.05
CA SER A 152 -5.41 14.05 -13.51
C SER A 152 -5.62 14.28 -11.99
N THR A 153 -5.39 15.51 -11.54
CA THR A 153 -6.31 16.17 -10.60
C THR A 153 -6.92 17.41 -11.25
N ASN A 154 -8.25 17.43 -11.31
CA ASN A 154 -9.10 18.40 -12.01
C ASN A 154 -8.71 19.88 -11.85
N THR A 155 -8.41 20.53 -12.97
CA THR A 155 -8.94 21.87 -13.27
C THR A 155 -9.48 21.85 -14.70
N VAL A 156 -10.80 21.84 -14.81
CA VAL A 156 -11.53 22.01 -16.06
C VAL A 156 -11.36 23.45 -16.51
N THR A 157 -10.67 23.66 -17.62
CA THR A 157 -11.05 24.65 -18.64
C THR A 157 -10.53 24.20 -20.00
N SER A 158 -11.46 23.61 -20.76
CA SER A 158 -11.56 23.53 -22.23
C SER A 158 -10.32 23.21 -23.10
N ASN A 159 -10.47 22.09 -23.82
CA ASN A 159 -10.00 21.77 -25.17
C ASN A 159 -8.56 21.26 -25.37
N SER A 160 -8.37 19.94 -25.21
CA SER A 160 -7.73 19.07 -26.23
C SER A 160 -7.96 17.60 -25.88
N LYS A 161 -7.83 16.74 -26.88
CA LYS A 161 -8.37 15.38 -27.00
C LYS A 161 -7.53 14.31 -26.26
N ASN A 162 -8.23 13.29 -25.76
CA ASN A 162 -7.80 11.90 -25.55
C ASN A 162 -6.41 11.67 -24.93
N GLY A 163 -6.30 11.71 -23.60
CA GLY A 163 -5.22 11.01 -22.89
C GLY A 163 -5.64 9.58 -22.62
N SER A 164 -5.02 8.60 -23.27
CA SER A 164 -5.37 7.19 -23.15
C SER A 164 -4.54 6.51 -22.03
N VAL A 165 -5.01 5.37 -21.52
CA VAL A 165 -4.25 4.52 -20.57
C VAL A 165 -2.92 4.03 -21.19
N SER A 166 -2.83 3.98 -22.53
CA SER A 166 -1.61 3.62 -23.27
C SER A 166 -0.49 4.62 -23.03
N ASP A 167 -0.82 5.92 -23.06
CA ASP A 167 0.15 7.00 -23.01
C ASP A 167 0.87 7.05 -21.65
N THR A 168 0.13 6.77 -20.57
CA THR A 168 0.72 6.73 -19.21
C THR A 168 1.67 5.55 -19.04
N PHE A 169 1.33 4.41 -19.65
CA PHE A 169 2.15 3.21 -19.60
C PHE A 169 3.44 3.38 -20.42
N GLU A 170 3.35 3.99 -21.60
CA GLU A 170 4.52 4.32 -22.43
C GLU A 170 5.50 5.23 -21.70
N ILE A 171 5.00 6.32 -21.08
CA ILE A 171 5.86 7.23 -20.31
C ILE A 171 6.53 6.50 -19.14
N LEU A 172 5.80 5.61 -18.45
CA LEU A 172 6.36 4.82 -17.35
C LEU A 172 7.48 3.89 -17.84
N CYS A 173 7.26 3.20 -18.96
CA CYS A 173 8.26 2.36 -19.60
C CYS A 173 9.51 3.14 -19.99
N ASP A 174 9.35 4.32 -20.59
CA ASP A 174 10.47 5.19 -20.98
C ASP A 174 11.28 5.64 -19.75
N GLY A 175 10.59 5.99 -18.67
CA GLY A 175 11.23 6.31 -17.39
C GLY A 175 12.06 5.14 -16.85
N ILE A 176 11.51 3.92 -16.87
CA ILE A 176 12.21 2.71 -16.43
C ILE A 176 13.42 2.42 -17.32
N LEU A 177 13.27 2.47 -18.64
CA LEU A 177 14.35 2.25 -19.60
C LEU A 177 15.48 3.24 -19.39
N THR A 178 15.15 4.50 -19.14
CA THR A 178 16.13 5.55 -18.85
C THR A 178 16.95 5.19 -17.62
N VAL A 179 16.30 4.81 -16.51
CA VAL A 179 17.00 4.40 -15.28
C VAL A 179 17.90 3.19 -15.53
N ILE A 180 17.36 2.13 -16.15
CA ILE A 180 18.13 0.90 -16.42
C ILE A 180 19.36 1.21 -17.28
N ASN A 181 19.18 1.94 -18.38
CA ASN A 181 20.24 2.21 -19.34
C ASN A 181 21.31 3.15 -18.77
N SER A 182 20.93 4.12 -17.93
CA SER A 182 21.90 4.97 -17.23
C SER A 182 22.77 4.16 -16.27
N HIS A 183 22.17 3.22 -15.51
CA HIS A 183 22.94 2.32 -14.64
C HIS A 183 23.85 1.36 -15.42
N LEU A 184 23.37 0.81 -16.54
CA LEU A 184 24.18 -0.06 -17.41
C LEU A 184 25.38 0.70 -17.99
N SER A 185 25.14 1.92 -18.50
CA SER A 185 26.18 2.80 -19.03
C SER A 185 27.22 3.14 -17.97
N ASN A 186 26.79 3.51 -16.76
CA ASN A 186 27.69 3.78 -15.63
C ASN A 186 28.54 2.55 -15.26
N ALA A 187 27.99 1.34 -15.41
CA ALA A 187 28.72 0.08 -15.21
C ALA A 187 29.59 -0.34 -16.42
N GLY A 188 29.70 0.48 -17.46
CA GLY A 188 30.49 0.20 -18.66
C GLY A 188 29.86 -0.81 -19.63
N VAL A 189 28.57 -1.14 -19.46
CA VAL A 189 27.84 -2.06 -20.34
C VAL A 189 27.35 -1.31 -21.57
N LYS A 190 27.73 -1.77 -22.76
CA LYS A 190 27.34 -1.15 -24.04
C LYS A 190 25.94 -1.54 -24.53
N GLU A 191 25.47 -2.73 -24.16
CA GLU A 191 24.14 -3.21 -24.52
C GLU A 191 23.07 -2.45 -23.71
N GLN A 192 21.96 -2.09 -24.37
CA GLN A 192 20.85 -1.38 -23.76
C GLN A 192 19.64 -2.30 -23.56
N ALA A 193 18.85 -2.01 -22.54
CA ALA A 193 17.52 -2.55 -22.38
C ALA A 193 16.58 -1.97 -23.43
N ILE A 194 15.64 -2.78 -23.91
CA ILE A 194 14.69 -2.44 -24.97
C ILE A 194 13.27 -2.92 -24.62
N VAL A 195 12.26 -2.30 -25.21
CA VAL A 195 10.89 -2.82 -25.16
C VAL A 195 10.78 -4.08 -26.01
N ALA A 196 10.14 -5.13 -25.48
CA ALA A 196 9.82 -6.35 -26.21
C ALA A 196 8.37 -6.28 -26.74
N GLU A 197 8.22 -6.18 -28.06
CA GLU A 197 6.92 -5.96 -28.73
C GLU A 197 6.15 -7.26 -29.04
N TYR A 198 6.73 -8.43 -28.78
CA TYR A 198 6.13 -9.72 -29.16
C TYR A 198 5.05 -10.24 -28.19
N CYS A 199 4.74 -9.52 -27.11
CA CYS A 199 3.80 -9.96 -26.09
C CYS A 199 2.56 -9.06 -26.00
N SER A 200 1.41 -9.67 -25.68
CA SER A 200 0.15 -8.95 -25.41
C SER A 200 0.23 -7.99 -24.22
N VAL A 201 1.27 -8.13 -23.40
CA VAL A 201 1.62 -7.23 -22.31
C VAL A 201 3.03 -6.73 -22.57
N PRO A 202 3.27 -5.41 -22.70
CA PRO A 202 4.60 -4.85 -22.87
C PRO A 202 5.55 -5.28 -21.74
N GLN A 203 6.73 -5.72 -22.14
CA GLN A 203 7.82 -6.14 -21.25
C GLN A 203 9.10 -5.42 -21.65
N ILE A 204 10.02 -5.26 -20.70
CA ILE A 204 11.36 -4.72 -20.95
C ILE A 204 12.33 -5.90 -20.99
N ARG A 205 13.04 -6.06 -22.10
CA ARG A 205 14.14 -7.03 -22.23
C ARG A 205 15.44 -6.34 -21.81
N VAL A 206 16.17 -6.95 -20.87
CA VAL A 206 17.46 -6.46 -20.39
C VAL A 206 18.62 -7.32 -20.90
N PRO A 207 19.83 -6.76 -21.05
CA PRO A 207 21.04 -7.52 -21.37
C PRO A 207 21.38 -8.55 -20.28
N SER A 208 22.13 -9.60 -20.62
CA SER A 208 22.57 -10.60 -19.63
C SER A 208 23.39 -9.97 -18.49
N ALA A 209 24.19 -8.95 -18.83
CA ALA A 209 25.00 -8.15 -17.91
C ALA A 209 24.19 -7.52 -16.77
N PHE A 210 22.91 -7.20 -17.01
CA PHE A 210 22.00 -6.68 -15.99
C PHE A 210 21.87 -7.62 -14.78
N SER A 211 22.01 -8.94 -15.00
CA SER A 211 21.94 -9.95 -13.94
C SER A 211 23.08 -9.88 -12.94
N TYR A 212 24.22 -9.31 -13.34
CA TYR A 212 25.43 -9.26 -12.54
C TYR A 212 25.60 -7.91 -11.81
N LEU A 213 24.69 -6.97 -12.02
CA LEU A 213 24.71 -5.68 -11.32
C LEU A 213 24.33 -5.89 -9.85
N THR A 214 25.31 -5.73 -8.97
CA THR A 214 25.15 -5.87 -7.51
C THR A 214 24.61 -4.59 -6.88
N HIS A 215 23.99 -4.71 -5.71
CA HIS A 215 23.67 -3.55 -4.88
C HIS A 215 24.94 -2.83 -4.41
N THR A 216 24.78 -1.56 -4.08
CA THR A 216 25.81 -0.67 -3.55
C THR A 216 25.55 -0.28 -2.09
N ASP A 217 24.31 -0.42 -1.63
CA ASP A 217 23.88 -0.06 -0.27
C ASP A 217 22.79 -1.02 0.23
N GLU A 218 22.58 -1.08 1.54
CA GLU A 218 21.59 -1.92 2.20
C GLU A 218 20.69 -1.13 3.14
N LEU A 219 19.38 -1.30 2.97
CA LEU A 219 18.36 -0.67 3.79
C LEU A 219 17.48 -1.73 4.45
N HIS A 220 17.39 -1.68 5.76
CA HIS A 220 16.50 -2.56 6.53
C HIS A 220 15.42 -1.73 7.20
N GLN A 221 14.17 -1.91 6.78
CA GLN A 221 13.04 -1.25 7.43
C GLN A 221 12.94 -1.70 8.89
N LYS A 222 12.79 -0.74 9.80
CA LYS A 222 12.56 -1.03 11.21
C LYS A 222 11.14 -1.56 11.39
N LEU A 223 10.98 -2.53 12.29
CA LEU A 223 9.65 -2.88 12.80
C LEU A 223 9.33 -1.92 13.94
N ASP A 224 8.51 -0.91 13.69
CA ASP A 224 8.15 0.13 14.65
C ASP A 224 6.63 0.36 14.72
N LEU A 225 6.19 1.23 15.64
CA LEU A 225 4.78 1.57 15.81
C LEU A 225 4.19 2.26 14.58
N ASP A 226 4.95 3.06 13.86
CA ASP A 226 4.48 3.73 12.64
C ASP A 226 4.10 2.70 11.58
N LEU A 227 4.95 1.69 11.37
CA LEU A 227 4.62 0.55 10.52
C LEU A 227 3.39 -0.21 11.05
N CYS A 228 3.27 -0.41 12.37
CA CYS A 228 2.10 -1.08 12.95
C CYS A 228 0.78 -0.32 12.70
N PHE A 229 0.80 1.01 12.79
CA PHE A 229 -0.35 1.87 12.45
C PHE A 229 -0.63 1.87 10.95
N GLN A 230 0.41 1.87 10.11
CA GLN A 230 0.27 1.74 8.68
C GLN A 230 -0.42 0.41 8.32
N LEU A 231 0.02 -0.70 8.91
CA LEU A 231 -0.60 -2.01 8.74
C LEU A 231 -2.07 -2.01 9.21
N PHE A 232 -2.37 -1.36 10.35
CA PHE A 232 -3.72 -1.28 10.90
C PHE A 232 -4.70 -0.50 10.01
N THR A 233 -4.23 0.57 9.37
CA THR A 233 -5.05 1.48 8.56
C THR A 233 -5.03 1.16 7.05
N THR A 234 -4.17 0.22 6.64
CA THR A 234 -4.08 -0.24 5.26
C THR A 234 -5.38 -0.89 4.80
N LYS A 235 -5.79 -0.60 3.56
CA LYS A 235 -6.98 -1.18 2.93
C LYS A 235 -6.76 -2.67 2.69
N GLU A 236 -7.52 -3.52 3.35
CA GLU A 236 -7.50 -4.97 3.15
C GLU A 236 -8.69 -5.41 2.29
N THR A 237 -8.61 -6.61 1.69
CA THR A 237 -9.72 -7.23 0.97
C THR A 237 -10.22 -8.43 1.74
N PHE A 238 -11.54 -8.57 1.88
CA PHE A 238 -12.14 -9.75 2.50
C PHE A 238 -11.70 -11.03 1.79
N SER A 239 -11.34 -12.05 2.58
CA SER A 239 -10.91 -13.33 2.04
C SER A 239 -12.07 -14.05 1.34
N THR A 240 -11.74 -14.99 0.45
CA THR A 240 -12.75 -15.85 -0.20
C THR A 240 -13.52 -16.72 0.81
N GLN A 241 -12.89 -17.05 1.95
CA GLN A 241 -13.48 -17.88 3.01
C GLN A 241 -14.39 -17.09 3.95
N SER A 242 -14.23 -15.76 4.04
CA SER A 242 -15.04 -14.89 4.89
C SER A 242 -15.42 -13.61 4.15
N PRO A 243 -16.23 -13.72 3.07
CA PRO A 243 -16.66 -12.58 2.27
C PRO A 243 -17.65 -11.67 3.02
N TRP A 244 -17.76 -10.42 2.59
CA TRP A 244 -18.73 -9.47 3.13
C TRP A 244 -20.05 -9.53 2.35
N ASN A 245 -21.17 -9.66 3.05
CA ASN A 245 -22.48 -9.68 2.40
C ASN A 245 -22.94 -8.27 2.00
N CYS A 246 -23.04 -8.02 0.69
CA CYS A 246 -23.35 -6.69 0.19
C CYS A 246 -24.84 -6.35 0.30
N LYS A 247 -25.18 -5.22 0.94
CA LYS A 247 -26.57 -4.77 1.09
C LYS A 247 -27.29 -4.46 -0.24
N LYS A 248 -26.54 -4.04 -1.28
CA LYS A 248 -27.10 -3.76 -2.61
C LYS A 248 -27.17 -4.99 -3.51
N CYS A 249 -26.08 -5.77 -3.59
CA CYS A 249 -26.07 -6.99 -4.41
C CYS A 249 -26.87 -8.14 -3.77
N LYS A 250 -27.03 -8.10 -2.44
CA LYS A 250 -27.63 -9.18 -1.62
C LYS A 250 -26.88 -10.51 -1.74
N GLU A 251 -25.58 -10.46 -1.94
CA GLU A 251 -24.71 -11.63 -2.06
C GLU A 251 -23.33 -11.37 -1.44
N PRO A 252 -22.57 -12.45 -1.12
CA PRO A 252 -21.21 -12.32 -0.59
C PRO A 252 -20.23 -11.76 -1.63
N ARG A 253 -19.43 -10.77 -1.22
CA ARG A 253 -18.44 -10.09 -2.06
C ARG A 253 -17.11 -9.96 -1.33
N GLN A 254 -16.00 -10.08 -2.07
CA GLN A 254 -14.68 -9.73 -1.57
C GLN A 254 -14.50 -8.20 -1.55
N ALA A 255 -15.24 -7.55 -0.66
CA ALA A 255 -15.18 -6.11 -0.51
C ALA A 255 -13.79 -5.67 -0.02
N SER A 256 -13.44 -4.42 -0.31
CA SER A 256 -12.32 -3.79 0.39
C SER A 256 -12.81 -3.24 1.73
N LYS A 257 -11.96 -3.27 2.74
CA LYS A 257 -12.20 -2.79 4.09
C LYS A 257 -11.02 -1.91 4.50
N LYS A 258 -11.31 -0.73 5.06
CA LYS A 258 -10.32 0.18 5.61
C LYS A 258 -10.77 0.68 6.97
N LEU A 259 -9.86 0.66 7.93
CA LEU A 259 -10.03 1.29 9.24
C LEU A 259 -9.23 2.59 9.28
N GLU A 260 -9.81 3.62 9.87
CA GLU A 260 -9.16 4.91 10.06
C GLU A 260 -9.46 5.41 11.46
N ILE A 261 -8.49 6.05 12.10
CA ILE A 261 -8.69 6.67 13.40
C ILE A 261 -9.42 8.01 13.15
N TRP A 262 -10.65 8.13 13.64
CA TRP A 262 -11.46 9.34 13.48
C TRP A 262 -11.29 10.30 14.66
N ARG A 263 -11.23 9.77 15.88
CA ARG A 263 -10.99 10.51 17.12
C ARG A 263 -10.06 9.68 18.01
N LEU A 264 -9.00 10.29 18.53
CA LEU A 264 -8.13 9.68 19.53
C LEU A 264 -8.68 9.93 20.94
N PRO A 265 -8.50 8.97 21.87
CA PRO A 265 -8.75 9.18 23.30
C PRO A 265 -7.66 10.07 23.92
N GLU A 266 -7.88 10.50 25.16
CA GLU A 266 -6.85 11.18 25.97
C GLU A 266 -5.72 10.22 26.35
N VAL A 267 -6.08 8.99 26.74
CA VAL A 267 -5.13 7.90 27.05
C VAL A 267 -5.31 6.77 26.05
N LEU A 268 -4.36 6.62 25.13
CA LEU A 268 -4.40 5.58 24.11
C LEU A 268 -3.75 4.28 24.60
N ILE A 269 -4.52 3.21 24.69
CA ILE A 269 -4.01 1.86 24.94
C ILE A 269 -3.68 1.17 23.61
N ILE A 270 -2.43 0.78 23.42
CA ILE A 270 -1.96 0.02 22.25
C ILE A 270 -1.65 -1.42 22.66
N HIS A 271 -2.36 -2.35 22.05
CA HIS A 271 -2.09 -3.79 22.17
C HIS A 271 -1.43 -4.30 20.88
N LEU A 272 -0.22 -4.83 20.99
CA LEU A 272 0.47 -5.49 19.88
C LEU A 272 -0.02 -6.94 19.75
N LYS A 273 -0.63 -7.30 18.60
CA LYS A 273 -1.14 -8.66 18.34
C LYS A 273 0.01 -9.66 18.11
N ARG A 274 0.68 -10.06 19.19
CA ARG A 274 1.84 -10.97 19.16
C ARG A 274 1.48 -12.44 19.02
N PHE A 275 0.26 -12.85 19.32
CA PHE A 275 -0.13 -14.25 19.30
C PHE A 275 -0.87 -14.60 18.00
N ARG A 276 -0.33 -15.55 17.24
CA ARG A 276 -1.03 -16.16 16.11
C ARG A 276 -2.01 -17.19 16.65
N THR A 277 -3.26 -17.12 16.21
CA THR A 277 -4.34 -18.01 16.66
C THR A 277 -4.42 -19.31 15.86
N MET A 278 -3.46 -19.57 14.97
CA MET A 278 -3.31 -20.88 14.33
C MET A 278 -2.63 -21.86 15.28
N PHE A 279 -3.01 -23.14 15.25
CA PHE A 279 -2.41 -24.18 16.09
C PHE A 279 -1.16 -24.78 15.41
N PRO A 280 -0.02 -24.94 16.11
CA PRO A 280 0.23 -24.52 17.49
C PRO A 280 0.33 -22.99 17.63
N MET A 281 -0.14 -22.45 18.75
CA MET A 281 -0.07 -21.00 18.99
C MET A 281 1.39 -20.54 19.00
N GLU A 282 1.69 -19.54 18.18
CA GLU A 282 3.02 -18.97 18.03
C GLU A 282 3.03 -17.53 18.56
N LYS A 283 4.06 -17.18 19.35
CA LYS A 283 4.29 -15.81 19.83
C LYS A 283 5.34 -15.11 18.97
N ILE A 284 4.98 -13.97 18.42
CA ILE A 284 5.87 -13.06 17.69
C ILE A 284 6.74 -12.31 18.71
N ASN A 285 8.00 -12.75 18.82
CA ASN A 285 9.00 -12.18 19.73
C ASN A 285 9.82 -11.04 19.12
N LYS A 286 9.49 -10.57 17.91
CA LYS A 286 10.20 -9.45 17.28
C LYS A 286 10.07 -8.18 18.13
N PHE A 287 11.18 -7.48 18.32
CA PHE A 287 11.18 -6.16 18.94
C PHE A 287 10.42 -5.18 18.03
N VAL A 288 9.58 -4.33 18.63
CA VAL A 288 8.84 -3.29 17.92
C VAL A 288 9.33 -1.97 18.49
N GLY A 289 9.99 -1.16 17.68
CA GLY A 289 10.43 0.18 18.06
C GLY A 289 9.23 1.08 18.37
N PHE A 290 9.35 1.89 19.39
CA PHE A 290 8.36 2.90 19.77
C PHE A 290 9.13 4.14 20.25
N PRO A 291 8.54 5.34 20.13
CA PRO A 291 9.17 6.54 20.67
C PRO A 291 9.31 6.41 22.18
N GLU A 292 10.52 6.63 22.69
CA GLU A 292 10.79 6.87 24.10
C GLU A 292 10.65 8.39 24.34
N GLU A 293 10.19 8.80 25.54
CA GLU A 293 9.98 10.20 25.91
C GLU A 293 11.24 11.07 25.76
#